data_AF-A0A6G1WLZ1-F1
#
_entry.id   AF-A0A6G1WLZ1-F1
#
_cell.length_a   1.000
_cell.length_b   1.000
_cell.length_c   1.000
_cell.angle_alpha   90.00
_cell.angle_beta   90.00
_cell.angle_gamma   90.00
#
_symmetry.space_group_name_H-M   'P 1'
#
loop_
_entity.id
_entity.type
_entity.pdbx_description
1 polymer ?
#
loop_
_entity_poly.entity_id
_entity_poly.type
_entity_poly.pdbx_seq_one_letter_code
_entity_poly.pdbx_strand_id
1 'polypeptide(L)'
;MIHPDVIGCDIAKAHLDFFDSGLERHFRIDNTPAAISAWLDGLDGRGVHIVFEATGRYDRQLRIALETRELPYSRVNPARARDFAKAIGLLAKTDAIDARLLARMGQ
;
A
#
# COMPACT_ATOMS: atom_id res chain seq x y z
N MET A 1 14.33 18.41 -0.19
CA MET A 1 14.36 16.94 -0.31
C MET A 1 12.92 16.55 -0.60
N ILE A 2 12.57 16.24 -1.85
CA ILE A 2 11.21 15.83 -2.19
C ILE A 2 11.11 14.39 -1.75
N HIS A 3 10.42 14.12 -0.64
CA HIS A 3 10.10 12.75 -0.27
C HIS A 3 9.20 12.18 -1.37
N PRO A 4 9.48 10.99 -1.91
CA PRO A 4 8.55 10.36 -2.87
C PRO A 4 7.19 10.22 -2.21
N ASP A 5 6.12 10.41 -2.99
CA ASP A 5 4.76 10.23 -2.51
C ASP A 5 4.57 8.77 -2.11
N VAL A 6 4.37 8.50 -0.82
CA VAL A 6 4.18 7.12 -0.36
C VAL A 6 2.71 6.78 -0.41
N ILE A 7 2.38 5.66 -1.06
CA ILE A 7 1.04 5.11 -1.09
C ILE A 7 1.03 3.85 -0.23
N GLY A 8 0.33 3.90 0.90
CA GLY A 8 0.09 2.71 1.68
C GLY A 8 -1.12 1.94 1.15
N CYS A 9 -1.09 0.61 1.24
CA CYS A 9 -2.13 -0.27 0.74
C CYS A 9 -2.44 -1.39 1.72
N ASP A 10 -3.67 -1.42 2.22
CA ASP A 10 -4.25 -2.56 2.93
C ASP A 10 -4.94 -3.50 1.92
N ILE A 11 -4.66 -4.80 2.06
CA ILE A 11 -5.02 -5.80 1.04
C ILE A 11 -6.09 -6.73 1.61
N ALA A 12 -7.30 -6.60 1.08
CA ALA A 12 -8.36 -7.57 1.28
C ALA A 12 -8.49 -8.53 0.10
N LYS A 13 -9.22 -9.62 0.30
CA LYS A 13 -9.48 -10.62 -0.75
C LYS A 13 -10.17 -10.01 -1.98
N ALA A 14 -11.11 -9.09 -1.76
CA ALA A 14 -11.97 -8.55 -2.82
C ALA A 14 -11.61 -7.12 -3.25
N HIS A 15 -10.88 -6.38 -2.41
CA HIS A 15 -10.57 -4.97 -2.63
C HIS A 15 -9.19 -4.62 -2.08
N LEU A 16 -8.66 -3.50 -2.56
CA LEU A 16 -7.45 -2.86 -2.07
C LEU A 16 -7.84 -1.48 -1.55
N ASP A 17 -7.50 -1.18 -0.29
CA ASP A 17 -7.68 0.12 0.32
C ASP A 17 -6.35 0.87 0.31
N PHE A 18 -6.35 2.09 -0.21
CA PHE A 18 -5.15 2.91 -0.34
C PHE A 18 -5.24 4.17 0.47
N PHE A 19 -4.08 4.65 0.91
CA PHE A 19 -3.87 6.01 1.36
C PHE A 19 -2.70 6.61 0.60
N ASP A 20 -2.97 7.66 -0.17
CA ASP A 20 -1.96 8.43 -0.89
C ASP A 20 -1.53 9.62 -0.03
N SER A 21 -0.27 9.60 0.44
CA SER A 21 0.24 10.66 1.30
C SER A 21 0.50 11.98 0.58
N GLY A 22 0.75 11.96 -0.74
CA GLY A 22 0.93 13.18 -1.54
C GLY A 22 -0.39 13.90 -1.82
N LEU A 23 -1.49 13.15 -1.88
CA LEU A 23 -2.85 13.69 -2.09
C LEU A 23 -3.69 13.77 -0.80
N GLU A 24 -3.15 13.30 0.32
CA GLU A 24 -3.87 13.14 1.60
C GLU A 24 -5.25 12.47 1.45
N ARG A 25 -5.34 11.42 0.62
CA ARG A 25 -6.62 10.82 0.21
C ARG A 25 -6.66 9.31 0.43
N HIS A 26 -7.79 8.84 0.96
CA HIS A 26 -8.18 7.43 0.93
C HIS A 26 -9.02 7.09 -0.30
N PHE A 27 -8.78 5.92 -0.89
CA PHE A 27 -9.62 5.38 -1.95
C PHE A 27 -9.52 3.86 -2.00
N ARG A 28 -10.48 3.23 -2.67
CA ARG A 28 -10.60 1.77 -2.79
C ARG A 28 -10.76 1.37 -4.24
N ILE A 29 -10.15 0.26 -4.63
CA ILE A 29 -10.38 -0.41 -5.91
C ILE A 29 -10.61 -1.92 -5.70
N ASP A 30 -11.13 -2.61 -6.70
CA ASP A 30 -11.26 -4.07 -6.67
C ASP A 30 -9.90 -4.76 -6.72
N ASN A 31 -9.73 -5.87 -5.99
CA ASN A 31 -8.53 -6.72 -6.09
C ASN A 31 -8.63 -7.63 -7.33
N THR A 32 -8.62 -7.00 -8.50
CA THR A 32 -8.63 -7.66 -9.81
C THR A 32 -7.51 -7.10 -10.68
N PRO A 33 -6.96 -7.89 -11.64
CA PRO A 33 -5.87 -7.42 -12.48
C PRO A 33 -6.25 -6.19 -13.31
N ALA A 34 -7.50 -6.10 -13.77
CA ALA A 34 -8.00 -4.99 -14.56
C ALA A 34 -8.07 -3.68 -13.76
N ALA A 35 -8.65 -3.72 -12.55
CA ALA A 35 -8.74 -2.54 -11.69
C ALA A 35 -7.35 -2.07 -11.23
N ILE A 36 -6.46 -3.00 -10.88
CA ILE A 36 -5.07 -2.68 -10.51
C ILE A 36 -4.34 -2.05 -11.70
N SER A 37 -4.44 -2.62 -12.89
CA SER A 37 -3.81 -2.07 -14.10
C SER A 37 -4.28 -0.64 -14.36
N ALA A 38 -5.60 -0.42 -14.41
CA ALA A 38 -6.19 0.89 -14.69
C ALA A 38 -5.79 1.94 -13.63
N TRP A 39 -5.68 1.53 -12.36
CA TRP A 39 -5.21 2.41 -11.31
C TRP A 39 -3.72 2.79 -11.48
N LEU A 40 -2.86 1.80 -11.75
CA LEU A 40 -1.42 2.03 -11.93
C LEU A 40 -1.13 2.91 -13.16
N ASP A 41 -1.89 2.75 -14.24
CA ASP A 41 -1.76 3.59 -15.45
C ASP A 41 -2.11 5.07 -15.14
N GLY A 42 -2.91 5.32 -14.10
CA GLY A 42 -3.22 6.66 -13.60
C GLY A 42 -2.14 7.28 -12.70
N LEU A 43 -1.07 6.55 -12.37
CA LEU A 43 0.05 7.04 -11.55
C LEU A 43 1.21 7.60 -12.39
N ASP A 44 1.13 7.52 -13.73
CA ASP A 44 2.17 7.92 -14.65
C ASP A 44 2.72 9.33 -14.37
N GLY A 45 4.04 9.43 -14.28
CA GLY A 45 4.76 10.68 -14.02
C GLY A 45 4.88 11.08 -12.54
N ARG A 46 4.23 10.37 -11.61
CA ARG A 46 4.45 10.57 -10.17
C ARG A 46 5.54 9.63 -9.65
N GLY A 47 6.49 10.18 -8.90
CA GLY A 47 7.49 9.40 -8.17
C GLY A 47 6.89 8.78 -6.90
N VAL A 48 6.07 7.74 -7.06
CA VAL A 48 5.36 7.08 -5.97
C VAL A 48 6.08 5.82 -5.47
N HIS A 49 6.02 5.57 -4.17
CA HIS A 49 6.48 4.31 -3.56
C HIS A 49 5.32 3.60 -2.86
N ILE A 50 5.02 2.36 -3.25
CA ILE A 50 3.85 1.63 -2.73
C ILE A 50 4.27 0.74 -1.55
N VAL A 51 3.61 0.86 -0.41
CA VAL A 51 3.88 0.05 0.80
C VAL A 51 2.65 -0.78 1.16
N PHE A 52 2.81 -2.09 1.28
CA PHE A 52 1.74 -2.99 1.69
C PHE A 52 2.24 -4.13 2.56
N GLU A 53 1.37 -4.69 3.39
CA GLU A 53 1.70 -5.90 4.14
C GLU A 53 1.70 -7.15 3.25
N ALA A 54 2.57 -8.10 3.59
CA ALA A 54 2.61 -9.41 2.95
C ALA A 54 1.33 -10.22 3.29
N THR A 55 0.35 -10.20 2.39
CA THR A 55 -0.90 -10.97 2.52
C THR A 55 -0.91 -12.19 1.58
N GLY A 56 -0.08 -13.19 1.86
CA GLY A 56 -0.09 -14.50 1.19
C GLY A 56 -0.43 -14.49 -0.31
N ARG A 57 -1.64 -14.96 -0.67
CA ARG A 57 -2.11 -15.02 -2.07
C ARG A 57 -2.80 -13.74 -2.57
N TYR A 58 -3.27 -12.87 -1.67
CA TYR A 58 -4.08 -11.71 -2.02
C TYR A 58 -3.23 -10.54 -2.52
N ASP A 59 -1.94 -10.49 -2.14
CA ASP A 59 -1.00 -9.48 -2.66
C ASP A 59 -0.42 -9.83 -4.03
N ARG A 60 -0.62 -11.06 -4.51
CA ARG A 60 0.02 -11.58 -5.72
C ARG A 60 -0.29 -10.75 -6.96
N GLN A 61 -1.54 -10.33 -7.14
CA GLN A 61 -1.94 -9.59 -8.34
C GLN A 61 -1.33 -8.18 -8.34
N LEU A 62 -1.38 -7.50 -7.19
CA LEU A 62 -0.76 -6.19 -7.01
C LEU A 62 0.75 -6.28 -7.26
N ARG A 63 1.43 -7.25 -6.66
CA ARG A 63 2.87 -7.46 -6.81
C ARG A 63 3.28 -7.67 -8.27
N ILE A 64 2.60 -8.56 -8.99
CA ILE A 64 2.89 -8.81 -10.42
C ILE A 64 2.72 -7.53 -11.24
N ALA A 65 1.66 -6.74 -10.98
CA ALA A 65 1.39 -5.53 -11.73
C ALA A 65 2.43 -4.42 -11.47
N LEU A 66 2.92 -4.31 -10.23
CA LEU A 66 4.00 -3.41 -9.85
C LEU A 66 5.35 -3.84 -10.46
N GLU A 67 5.70 -5.13 -10.36
CA GLU A 67 6.91 -5.70 -10.96
C GLU A 67 6.93 -5.50 -12.48
N THR A 68 5.80 -5.70 -13.17
CA THR A 68 5.68 -5.53 -14.63
C THR A 68 5.88 -4.09 -15.08
N ARG A 69 5.56 -3.11 -14.24
CA ARG A 69 5.70 -1.67 -14.53
C ARG A 69 6.97 -1.05 -13.92
N GLU A 70 7.81 -1.86 -13.29
CA GLU A 70 9.02 -1.41 -12.59
C GLU A 70 8.73 -0.32 -11.53
N LEU A 71 7.54 -0.35 -10.93
CA LEU A 71 7.15 0.60 -9.89
C LEU A 71 7.74 0.19 -8.54
N PRO A 72 8.33 1.13 -7.78
CA PRO A 72 8.98 0.81 -6.52
C PRO A 72 7.94 0.49 -5.44
N TYR A 73 8.20 -0.58 -4.67
CA TYR A 73 7.32 -0.99 -3.59
C TYR A 73 8.07 -1.62 -2.41
N SER A 74 7.40 -1.68 -1.26
CA SER A 74 7.83 -2.40 -0.07
C SER A 74 6.74 -3.34 0.41
N ARG A 75 7.08 -4.63 0.45
CA ARG A 75 6.23 -5.69 1.00
C ARG A 75 6.65 -5.95 2.44
N VAL A 76 5.86 -5.46 3.39
CA VAL A 76 6.21 -5.42 4.82
C VAL A 76 5.71 -6.66 5.54
N ASN A 77 6.52 -7.19 6.47
CA ASN A 77 6.09 -8.27 7.34
C ASN A 77 5.02 -7.74 8.33
N PRO A 78 3.85 -8.40 8.48
CA PRO A 78 2.81 -7.97 9.39
C PRO A 78 3.25 -7.75 10.84
N ALA A 79 4.21 -8.54 11.33
CA ALA A 79 4.78 -8.33 12.66
C ALA A 79 5.49 -6.97 12.78
N ARG A 80 6.26 -6.58 11.75
CA ARG A 80 7.01 -5.31 11.74
C ARG A 80 6.08 -4.11 11.72
N ALA A 81 5.02 -4.18 10.95
CA ALA A 81 4.09 -3.07 10.85
C ALA A 81 3.21 -2.93 12.11
N ARG A 82 2.88 -4.05 12.79
CA ARG A 82 2.29 -4.03 14.13
C ARG A 82 3.23 -3.41 15.18
N ASP A 83 4.51 -3.75 15.15
CA ASP A 83 5.48 -3.19 16.09
C ASP A 83 5.70 -1.69 15.84
N PHE A 84 5.69 -1.26 14.59
CA PHE A 84 5.68 0.17 14.25
C PHE A 84 4.43 0.88 14.78
N ALA A 85 3.23 0.30 14.62
CA ALA A 85 1.98 0.86 15.15
C ALA A 85 2.09 1.13 16.66
N LYS A 86 2.57 0.13 17.42
CA LYS A 86 2.79 0.24 18.87
C LYS A 86 3.77 1.35 19.20
N ALA A 87 4.89 1.44 18.47
CA ALA A 87 5.93 2.43 18.72
C ALA A 87 5.43 3.87 18.55
N ILE A 88 4.46 4.11 17.65
CA ILE A 88 3.88 5.44 17.43
C ILE A 88 2.58 5.69 18.22
N GLY A 89 2.26 4.82 19.20
CA GLY A 89 1.09 4.97 20.08
C GLY A 89 -0.25 4.65 19.43
N LEU A 90 -0.26 4.07 18.22
CA LEU A 90 -1.47 3.55 17.60
C LEU A 90 -1.67 2.11 18.11
N LEU A 91 -2.52 1.95 19.12
CA LEU A 91 -3.03 0.65 19.54
C LEU A 91 -3.78 0.02 18.35
N ALA A 92 -3.11 -0.88 17.64
CA ALA A 92 -3.70 -1.62 16.53
C ALA A 92 -4.81 -2.54 17.06
N LYS A 93 -6.02 -2.01 17.19
CA LYS A 93 -7.25 -2.78 17.40
C LYS A 93 -7.70 -3.34 16.04
N THR A 94 -6.96 -4.28 15.46
CA THR A 94 -7.42 -5.27 14.45
C THR A 94 -6.25 -6.03 13.84
N ASP A 95 -6.54 -7.22 13.32
CA ASP A 95 -5.60 -8.05 12.52
C ASP A 95 -5.16 -7.40 11.20
N ALA A 96 -5.85 -6.33 10.75
CA ALA A 96 -5.54 -5.56 9.55
C ALA A 96 -4.85 -4.24 9.89
N ILE A 97 -3.85 -3.88 9.08
CA ILE A 97 -3.12 -2.62 9.21
C ILE A 97 -3.68 -1.59 8.22
N ASP A 98 -4.03 -0.42 8.76
CA ASP A 98 -4.56 0.69 7.96
C ASP A 98 -3.55 1.22 6.92
N ALA A 99 -4.04 1.53 5.73
CA ALA A 99 -3.24 2.03 4.62
C ALA A 99 -2.46 3.31 4.98
N ARG A 100 -2.99 4.18 5.86
CA ARG A 100 -2.27 5.38 6.31
C ARG A 100 -1.06 5.03 7.18
N LEU A 101 -1.14 3.97 7.98
CA LEU A 101 0.01 3.48 8.75
C LEU A 101 1.11 3.02 7.80
N LEU A 102 0.74 2.27 6.76
CA LEU A 102 1.69 1.74 5.77
C LEU A 102 2.36 2.85 4.98
N ALA A 103 1.62 3.89 4.60
CA ALA A 103 2.20 5.07 3.99
C ALA A 103 3.24 5.73 4.91
N ARG A 104 2.90 5.91 6.20
CA ARG A 104 3.81 6.49 7.19
C ARG A 104 5.06 5.65 7.45
N MET A 105 5.00 4.34 7.27
CA MET A 105 6.18 3.46 7.38
C MET A 105 7.17 3.61 6.23
N GLY A 106 6.72 4.04 5.05
CA GLY A 106 7.57 4.23 3.88
C GLY A 106 8.12 5.64 3.72
N GLN A 107 7.73 6.58 4.59
CA GLN A 107 8.21 7.97 4.63
C GLN A 107 9.53 8.07 5.39
#